data_AF-A0A7S4A5Q6-F1
#
_entry.id   AF-A0A7S4A5Q6-F1
#
_cell.length_a   1.000
_cell.length_b   1.000
_cell.length_c   1.000
_cell.angle_alpha   90.00
_cell.angle_beta   90.00
_cell.angle_gamma   90.00
#
_symmetry.space_group_name_H-M   'P 1'
#
loop_
_entity.id
_entity.type
_entity.pdbx_description
1 polymer ?
#
loop_
_entity_poly.entity_id
_entity_poly.type
_entity_poly.pdbx_seq_one_letter_code
_entity_poly.pdbx_strand_id
1 'polypeptide(L)'
;MLDPAAAVRRAAVVALARLVGRDYLKLRPELCHRLACCAADADGAVAAAAAHALKEVVDDNQGRVARHVVGLVVALNGGDAALAARYGDAERRGPVYAAALAALSPERRGEATARLAKDVLGPAADAPDAALAKMDGRLADALRILRADLRLRKGARAKDRADDDADDPAAAALDKARGRLLGRASKKHLLEQVLPTLLALRHRLRALRLGVAADVEATLAEALRAHGAAVDAVLANDPMLARELRYDLKRARTAQAC
;
A
#
# COMPACT_ATOMS: atom_id res chain seq x y z
N MET A 1 -16.90 -6.96 -16.48
CA MET A 1 -16.50 -6.96 -15.05
C MET A 1 -17.12 -5.82 -14.24
N LEU A 2 -17.66 -4.75 -14.87
CA LEU A 2 -18.40 -3.70 -14.17
C LEU A 2 -19.93 -3.79 -14.39
N ASP A 3 -20.38 -4.92 -14.93
CA ASP A 3 -21.78 -5.17 -15.25
C ASP A 3 -22.64 -5.14 -13.98
N PRO A 4 -23.88 -4.61 -14.01
CA PRO A 4 -24.77 -4.65 -12.85
C PRO A 4 -25.07 -6.08 -12.36
N ALA A 5 -25.15 -7.06 -13.26
CA ALA A 5 -25.43 -8.45 -12.91
C ALA A 5 -24.19 -9.18 -12.37
N ALA A 6 -24.29 -9.72 -11.15
CA ALA A 6 -23.21 -10.46 -10.51
C ALA A 6 -22.78 -11.70 -11.30
N ALA A 7 -23.74 -12.42 -11.89
CA ALA A 7 -23.47 -13.58 -12.74
C ALA A 7 -22.56 -13.23 -13.93
N VAL A 8 -22.81 -12.09 -14.58
CA VAL A 8 -22.00 -11.60 -15.71
C VAL A 8 -20.62 -11.18 -15.24
N ARG A 9 -20.50 -10.50 -14.09
CA ARG A 9 -19.19 -10.15 -13.51
C ARG A 9 -18.37 -11.40 -13.20
N ARG A 10 -18.97 -12.40 -12.54
CA ARG A 10 -18.32 -13.67 -12.19
C ARG A 10 -17.88 -14.43 -13.44
N ALA A 11 -18.75 -14.57 -14.44
CA ALA A 11 -18.41 -15.23 -15.70
C ALA A 11 -17.24 -14.52 -16.41
N ALA A 12 -17.25 -13.18 -16.44
CA ALA A 12 -16.17 -12.39 -17.03
C ALA A 12 -14.84 -12.58 -16.27
N VAL A 13 -14.85 -12.57 -14.94
CA VAL A 13 -13.66 -12.85 -14.11
C VAL A 13 -13.05 -14.19 -14.49
N VAL A 14 -13.85 -15.26 -14.47
CA VAL A 14 -13.37 -16.63 -14.73
C VAL A 14 -12.85 -16.77 -16.17
N ALA A 15 -13.57 -16.22 -17.15
CA ALA A 15 -13.16 -16.29 -18.55
C ALA A 15 -11.83 -15.56 -18.78
N LEU A 16 -11.71 -14.32 -18.28
CA LEU A 16 -10.52 -13.51 -18.46
C LEU A 16 -9.31 -14.09 -17.71
N ALA A 17 -9.51 -14.59 -16.50
CA ALA A 17 -8.44 -15.24 -15.73
C ALA A 17 -7.87 -16.45 -16.47
N ARG A 18 -8.73 -17.31 -17.04
CA ARG A 18 -8.30 -18.47 -17.84
C ARG A 18 -7.53 -18.07 -19.09
N LEU A 19 -7.95 -17.01 -19.77
CA LEU A 19 -7.26 -16.51 -20.96
C LEU A 19 -5.89 -15.92 -20.62
N VAL A 20 -5.76 -15.24 -19.49
CA VAL A 20 -4.46 -14.74 -19.01
C VAL A 20 -3.56 -15.88 -18.55
N GLY A 21 -4.07 -16.81 -17.75
CA GLY A 21 -3.29 -17.95 -17.24
C GLY A 21 -2.83 -18.93 -18.32
N ARG A 22 -3.50 -18.95 -19.48
CA ARG A 22 -3.09 -19.71 -20.67
C ARG A 22 -2.32 -18.85 -21.69
N ASP A 23 -1.90 -17.65 -21.31
CA ASP A 23 -1.10 -16.73 -22.13
C ASP A 23 -1.78 -16.23 -23.42
N TYR A 24 -3.08 -16.48 -23.62
CA TYR A 24 -3.85 -15.93 -24.74
C TYR A 24 -4.10 -14.43 -24.61
N LEU A 25 -4.08 -13.89 -23.39
CA LEU A 25 -4.18 -12.47 -23.10
C LEU A 25 -3.03 -12.01 -22.20
N LYS A 26 -2.40 -10.88 -22.55
CA LYS A 26 -1.40 -10.25 -21.68
C LYS A 26 -2.09 -9.50 -20.54
N LEU A 27 -1.52 -9.63 -19.34
CA LEU A 27 -1.97 -8.89 -18.17
C LEU A 27 -1.62 -7.40 -18.32
N ARG A 28 -2.59 -6.63 -18.82
CA ARG A 28 -2.52 -5.16 -18.91
C ARG A 28 -2.99 -4.50 -17.60
N PRO A 29 -2.61 -3.24 -17.33
CA PRO A 29 -3.01 -2.54 -16.11
C PRO A 29 -4.52 -2.56 -15.88
N GLU A 30 -5.32 -2.30 -16.92
CA GLU A 30 -6.77 -2.17 -16.81
C GLU A 30 -7.44 -3.48 -16.38
N LEU A 31 -6.90 -4.61 -16.85
CA LEU A 31 -7.39 -5.93 -16.47
C LEU A 31 -7.00 -6.25 -15.02
N CYS A 32 -5.76 -5.95 -14.63
CA CYS A 32 -5.29 -6.11 -13.26
C CYS A 32 -6.12 -5.26 -12.28
N HIS A 33 -6.42 -4.02 -12.64
CA HIS A 33 -7.24 -3.12 -11.83
C HIS A 33 -8.66 -3.66 -11.65
N ARG A 34 -9.28 -4.15 -12.73
CA ARG A 34 -10.64 -4.72 -12.68
C ARG A 34 -10.70 -6.02 -11.89
N LEU A 35 -9.67 -6.86 -11.95
CA LEU A 35 -9.57 -8.07 -11.12
C LEU A 35 -9.45 -7.71 -9.64
N ALA A 36 -8.58 -6.77 -9.29
CA ALA A 36 -8.47 -6.26 -7.92
C ALA A 36 -9.78 -5.66 -7.41
N CYS A 37 -10.48 -4.89 -8.25
CA CYS A 37 -11.80 -4.35 -7.91
C CYS A 37 -12.83 -5.45 -7.67
N CYS A 38 -12.88 -6.47 -8.54
CA CYS A 38 -13.81 -7.58 -8.38
C CYS A 38 -13.48 -8.45 -7.16
N ALA A 39 -12.22 -8.51 -6.72
CA ALA A 39 -11.84 -9.21 -5.48
C ALA A 39 -12.41 -8.53 -4.21
N ALA A 40 -12.87 -7.28 -4.33
CA ALA A 40 -13.59 -6.54 -3.31
C ALA A 40 -15.05 -6.24 -3.73
N ASP A 41 -15.64 -7.07 -4.61
CA ASP A 41 -17.03 -6.92 -5.01
C ASP A 41 -17.99 -7.15 -3.84
N ALA A 42 -19.17 -6.50 -3.87
CA ALA A 42 -20.20 -6.69 -2.87
C ALA A 42 -20.81 -8.10 -2.89
N ASP A 43 -20.79 -8.76 -4.05
CA ASP A 43 -21.17 -10.16 -4.18
C ASP A 43 -20.01 -11.09 -3.78
N GLY A 44 -20.20 -11.87 -2.72
CA GLY A 44 -19.16 -12.74 -2.18
C GLY A 44 -18.67 -13.82 -3.17
N ALA A 45 -19.52 -14.29 -4.09
CA ALA A 45 -19.13 -15.28 -5.08
C ALA A 45 -18.27 -14.67 -6.20
N VAL A 46 -18.55 -13.42 -6.58
CA VAL A 46 -17.68 -12.64 -7.47
C VAL A 46 -16.34 -12.36 -6.78
N ALA A 47 -16.38 -11.90 -5.52
CA ALA A 47 -15.18 -11.59 -4.74
C ALA A 47 -14.25 -12.79 -4.57
N ALA A 48 -14.78 -13.96 -4.18
CA ALA A 48 -14.00 -15.17 -4.02
C ALA A 48 -13.39 -15.65 -5.35
N ALA A 49 -14.18 -15.65 -6.43
CA ALA A 49 -13.69 -16.02 -7.75
C ALA A 49 -12.57 -15.07 -8.24
N ALA A 50 -12.73 -13.77 -8.01
CA ALA A 50 -11.76 -12.77 -8.40
C ALA A 50 -10.49 -12.80 -7.54
N ALA A 51 -10.61 -13.07 -6.24
CA ALA A 51 -9.45 -13.24 -5.37
C ALA A 51 -8.60 -14.45 -5.77
N HIS A 52 -9.25 -15.58 -6.09
CA HIS A 52 -8.57 -16.77 -6.61
C HIS A 52 -7.88 -16.48 -7.95
N ALA A 53 -8.63 -15.92 -8.90
CA ALA A 53 -8.11 -15.54 -10.21
C ALA A 53 -6.95 -14.55 -10.11
N LEU A 54 -7.04 -13.56 -9.22
CA LEU A 54 -5.99 -12.58 -9.01
C LEU A 54 -4.72 -13.26 -8.51
N LYS A 55 -4.83 -14.19 -7.55
CA LYS A 55 -3.67 -14.94 -7.04
C LYS A 55 -2.99 -15.74 -8.14
N GLU A 56 -3.75 -16.53 -8.91
CA GLU A 56 -3.21 -17.32 -10.03
C GLU A 56 -2.49 -16.44 -11.06
N VAL A 57 -3.11 -15.32 -11.45
CA VAL A 57 -2.52 -14.40 -12.42
C VAL A 57 -1.28 -13.69 -11.87
N VAL A 58 -1.26 -13.40 -10.56
CA VAL A 58 -0.17 -12.69 -9.89
C VAL A 58 1.05 -13.58 -9.71
N ASP A 59 0.91 -14.87 -9.45
CA ASP A 59 2.05 -15.76 -9.19
C ASP A 59 3.08 -15.70 -10.33
N ASP A 60 2.63 -15.65 -11.59
CA ASP A 60 3.49 -15.50 -12.76
C ASP A 60 3.86 -14.04 -13.11
N ASN A 61 3.18 -13.06 -12.51
CA ASN A 61 3.26 -11.63 -12.89
C ASN A 61 3.55 -10.68 -11.73
N GLN A 62 4.07 -11.17 -10.61
CA GLN A 62 4.24 -10.41 -9.37
C GLN A 62 4.90 -9.03 -9.55
N GLY A 63 5.99 -8.97 -10.33
CA GLY A 63 6.69 -7.70 -10.60
C GLY A 63 5.87 -6.71 -11.44
N ARG A 64 5.00 -7.18 -12.34
CA ARG A 64 4.12 -6.32 -13.13
C ARG A 64 2.97 -5.80 -12.28
N VAL A 65 2.36 -6.66 -11.48
CA VAL A 65 1.24 -6.27 -10.61
C VAL A 65 1.70 -5.25 -9.56
N ALA A 66 2.89 -5.41 -8.97
CA ALA A 66 3.47 -4.42 -8.07
C ALA A 66 3.60 -3.02 -8.70
N ARG A 67 3.92 -2.95 -10.01
CA ARG A 67 3.98 -1.68 -10.76
C ARG A 67 2.59 -1.09 -11.03
N HIS A 68 1.57 -1.93 -11.16
CA HIS A 68 0.21 -1.49 -11.44
C HIS A 68 -0.53 -0.95 -10.20
N VAL A 69 -0.02 -1.14 -8.99
CA VAL A 69 -0.60 -0.59 -7.75
C VAL A 69 -0.68 0.95 -7.80
N VAL A 70 0.35 1.62 -8.31
CA VAL A 70 0.32 3.09 -8.50
C VAL A 70 -0.82 3.49 -9.44
N GLY A 71 -0.93 2.79 -10.58
CA GLY A 71 -2.00 3.01 -11.55
C GLY A 71 -3.38 2.74 -10.96
N LEU A 72 -3.52 1.74 -10.08
CA LEU A 72 -4.76 1.41 -9.41
C LEU A 72 -5.21 2.54 -8.47
N VAL A 73 -4.28 3.08 -7.66
CA VAL A 73 -4.57 4.24 -6.79
C VAL A 73 -5.01 5.44 -7.62
N VAL A 74 -4.34 5.71 -8.75
CA VAL A 74 -4.72 6.80 -9.67
C VAL A 74 -6.09 6.55 -10.29
N ALA A 75 -6.34 5.35 -10.79
CA ALA A 75 -7.59 4.99 -11.46
C ALA A 75 -8.79 5.17 -10.53
N LEU A 76 -8.71 4.66 -9.29
CA LEU A 76 -9.79 4.76 -8.31
C LEU A 76 -10.02 6.19 -7.79
N ASN A 77 -9.00 7.05 -7.84
CA ASN A 77 -9.10 8.47 -7.45
C ASN A 77 -9.40 9.38 -8.66
N GLY A 78 -10.18 8.89 -9.64
CA GLY A 78 -10.68 9.68 -10.76
C GLY A 78 -9.86 9.59 -12.05
N GLY A 79 -8.79 8.79 -12.08
CA GLY A 79 -8.04 8.51 -13.32
C GLY A 79 -8.77 7.60 -14.31
N ASP A 80 -9.71 6.78 -13.83
CA ASP A 80 -10.63 5.99 -14.66
C ASP A 80 -12.06 6.26 -14.19
N ALA A 81 -12.86 6.93 -15.03
CA ALA A 81 -14.22 7.34 -14.68
C ALA A 81 -15.14 6.15 -14.36
N ALA A 82 -14.96 5.01 -15.03
CA ALA A 82 -15.81 3.83 -14.83
C ALA A 82 -15.50 3.13 -13.52
N LEU A 83 -14.21 3.03 -13.16
CA LEU A 83 -13.80 2.48 -11.87
C LEU A 83 -14.12 3.43 -10.72
N ALA A 84 -13.87 4.73 -10.89
CA ALA A 84 -14.19 5.75 -9.89
C ALA A 84 -15.70 5.80 -9.61
N ALA A 85 -16.56 5.64 -10.62
CA ALA A 85 -18.01 5.62 -10.41
C ALA A 85 -18.50 4.46 -9.52
N ARG A 86 -17.78 3.31 -9.50
CA ARG A 86 -18.21 2.12 -8.75
C ARG A 86 -17.44 1.93 -7.44
N TYR A 87 -16.14 2.21 -7.45
CA TYR A 87 -15.20 1.94 -6.37
C TYR A 87 -14.49 3.19 -5.86
N GLY A 88 -14.81 4.38 -6.40
CA GLY A 88 -14.12 5.62 -6.06
C GLY A 88 -14.40 6.14 -4.66
N ASP A 89 -15.40 5.62 -3.95
CA ASP A 89 -15.67 5.98 -2.55
C ASP A 89 -14.55 5.52 -1.63
N ALA A 90 -14.13 6.36 -0.67
CA ALA A 90 -13.01 6.06 0.21
C ALA A 90 -13.15 4.71 0.96
N GLU A 91 -14.37 4.36 1.36
CA GLU A 91 -14.69 3.09 2.04
C GLU A 91 -14.50 1.88 1.12
N ARG A 92 -14.74 2.03 -0.19
CA ARG A 92 -14.63 0.96 -1.19
C ARG A 92 -13.21 0.78 -1.70
N ARG A 93 -12.42 1.86 -1.78
CA ARG A 93 -11.02 1.79 -2.26
C ARG A 93 -10.13 0.95 -1.35
N GLY A 94 -10.32 1.03 -0.03
CA GLY A 94 -9.50 0.31 0.96
C GLY A 94 -9.44 -1.21 0.74
N PRO A 95 -10.58 -1.91 0.69
CA PRO A 95 -10.66 -3.34 0.39
C PRO A 95 -10.01 -3.72 -0.95
N VAL A 96 -10.16 -2.89 -1.99
CA VAL A 96 -9.55 -3.13 -3.31
C VAL A 96 -8.02 -3.12 -3.22
N TYR A 97 -7.43 -2.13 -2.53
CA TYR A 97 -5.99 -2.09 -2.31
C TYR A 97 -5.52 -3.27 -1.47
N ALA A 98 -6.27 -3.64 -0.43
CA ALA A 98 -5.95 -4.78 0.41
C ALA A 98 -5.91 -6.08 -0.40
N ALA A 99 -6.90 -6.32 -1.27
CA ALA A 99 -6.92 -7.48 -2.15
C ALA A 99 -5.73 -7.51 -3.11
N ALA A 100 -5.40 -6.38 -3.74
CA ALA A 100 -4.25 -6.28 -4.63
C ALA A 100 -2.91 -6.56 -3.91
N LEU A 101 -2.74 -6.01 -2.71
CA LEU A 101 -1.51 -6.16 -1.91
C LEU A 101 -1.39 -7.55 -1.25
N ALA A 102 -2.52 -8.20 -0.98
CA ALA A 102 -2.57 -9.56 -0.42
C ALA A 102 -2.09 -10.62 -1.42
N ALA A 103 -2.29 -10.38 -2.72
CA ALA A 103 -1.79 -11.26 -3.78
C ALA A 103 -0.26 -11.15 -3.98
N LEU A 104 0.37 -10.06 -3.53
CA LEU A 104 1.81 -9.84 -3.69
C LEU A 104 2.63 -10.47 -2.56
N SER A 105 3.82 -10.97 -2.90
CA SER A 105 4.84 -11.33 -1.90
C SER A 105 5.28 -10.10 -1.07
N PRO A 106 5.86 -10.30 0.14
CA PRO A 106 6.35 -9.20 0.97
C PRO A 106 7.36 -8.27 0.27
N GLU A 107 8.21 -8.84 -0.59
CA GLU A 107 9.21 -8.12 -1.40
C GLU A 107 8.51 -7.19 -2.39
N ARG A 108 7.51 -7.73 -3.09
CA ARG A 108 6.78 -7.02 -4.16
C ARG A 108 5.80 -6.00 -3.61
N ARG A 109 5.24 -6.27 -2.42
CA ARG A 109 4.50 -5.28 -1.64
C ARG A 109 5.40 -4.10 -1.26
N GLY A 110 6.64 -4.37 -0.85
CA GLY A 110 7.65 -3.34 -0.59
C GLY A 110 8.04 -2.54 -1.83
N GLU A 111 8.15 -3.21 -2.99
CA GLU A 111 8.36 -2.52 -4.26
C GLU A 111 7.17 -1.60 -4.58
N ALA A 112 5.94 -2.08 -4.41
CA ALA A 112 4.74 -1.29 -4.66
C ALA A 112 4.66 -0.05 -3.74
N THR A 113 4.97 -0.19 -2.45
CA THR A 113 4.96 0.94 -1.50
C THR A 113 6.09 1.93 -1.78
N ALA A 114 7.26 1.45 -2.19
CA ALA A 114 8.35 2.32 -2.65
C ALA A 114 7.98 3.12 -3.90
N ARG A 115 7.26 2.49 -4.85
CA ARG A 115 6.73 3.18 -6.04
C ARG A 115 5.65 4.19 -5.68
N LEU A 116 4.77 3.89 -4.72
CA LEU A 116 3.81 4.89 -4.25
C LEU A 116 4.51 6.11 -3.65
N ALA A 117 5.55 5.91 -2.84
CA ALA A 117 6.33 7.03 -2.32
C ALA A 117 6.98 7.85 -3.46
N LYS A 118 7.60 7.18 -4.43
CA LYS A 118 8.27 7.83 -5.55
C LYS A 118 7.33 8.52 -6.53
N ASP A 119 6.27 7.85 -6.96
CA ASP A 119 5.46 8.23 -8.13
C ASP A 119 4.13 8.91 -7.73
N VAL A 120 3.77 8.88 -6.44
CA VAL A 120 2.60 9.60 -5.89
C VAL A 120 3.03 10.71 -4.94
N LEU A 121 3.79 10.38 -3.90
CA LEU A 121 4.14 11.35 -2.86
C LEU A 121 5.22 12.33 -3.34
N GLY A 122 6.24 11.84 -4.05
CA GLY A 122 7.33 12.67 -4.61
C GLY A 122 6.82 13.83 -5.47
N PRO A 123 6.11 13.57 -6.59
CA PRO A 123 5.56 14.61 -7.45
C PRO A 123 4.63 15.58 -6.72
N ALA A 124 3.91 15.11 -5.70
CA ALA A 124 3.04 15.97 -4.90
C ALA A 124 3.83 16.95 -4.02
N ALA A 125 5.04 16.58 -3.57
CA ALA A 125 5.91 17.46 -2.80
C ALA A 125 6.37 18.68 -3.62
N ASP A 126 6.40 18.57 -4.95
CA ASP A 126 6.82 19.63 -5.88
C ASP A 126 5.66 20.23 -6.71
N ALA A 127 4.45 19.63 -6.64
CA ALA A 127 3.30 20.08 -7.43
C ALA A 127 2.83 21.49 -7.03
N PRO A 128 2.27 22.32 -7.93
CA PRO A 128 1.64 23.59 -7.55
C PRO A 128 0.51 23.40 -6.54
N ASP A 129 0.27 24.37 -5.65
CA ASP A 129 -0.71 24.26 -4.57
C ASP A 129 -2.13 23.90 -5.05
N ALA A 130 -2.57 24.49 -6.16
CA ALA A 130 -3.86 24.19 -6.78
C ALA A 130 -3.97 22.75 -7.31
N ALA A 131 -2.85 22.16 -7.75
CA ALA A 131 -2.80 20.76 -8.16
C ALA A 131 -2.75 19.83 -6.94
N LEU A 132 -1.98 20.21 -5.92
CA LEU A 132 -1.84 19.46 -4.67
C LEU A 132 -3.19 19.27 -3.97
N ALA A 133 -4.02 20.31 -3.92
CA ALA A 133 -5.37 20.25 -3.33
C ALA A 133 -6.29 19.23 -4.04
N LYS A 134 -6.10 18.99 -5.35
CA LYS A 134 -6.89 18.00 -6.11
C LYS A 134 -6.42 16.56 -5.89
N MET A 135 -5.27 16.36 -5.25
CA MET A 135 -4.66 15.04 -5.02
C MET A 135 -5.01 14.44 -3.66
N ASP A 136 -5.85 15.09 -2.85
CA ASP A 136 -6.13 14.74 -1.45
C ASP A 136 -6.46 13.25 -1.26
N GLY A 137 -7.44 12.72 -2.00
CA GLY A 137 -7.83 11.29 -1.93
C GLY A 137 -6.72 10.32 -2.34
N ARG A 138 -5.97 10.64 -3.41
CA ARG A 138 -4.85 9.85 -3.91
C ARG A 138 -3.70 9.80 -2.89
N LEU A 139 -3.41 10.93 -2.26
CA LEU A 139 -2.37 11.05 -1.23
C LEU A 139 -2.75 10.29 0.04
N ALA A 140 -3.99 10.45 0.50
CA ALA A 140 -4.51 9.75 1.67
C ALA A 140 -4.44 8.22 1.46
N ASP A 141 -4.81 7.73 0.28
CA ASP A 141 -4.72 6.31 -0.05
C ASP A 141 -3.29 5.79 -0.10
N ALA A 142 -2.37 6.52 -0.75
CA ALA A 142 -0.95 6.14 -0.81
C ALA A 142 -0.32 6.07 0.60
N LEU A 143 -0.63 7.05 1.46
CA LEU A 143 -0.20 7.08 2.86
C LEU A 143 -0.80 5.92 3.67
N ARG A 144 -2.10 5.62 3.48
CA ARG A 144 -2.76 4.49 4.14
C ARG A 144 -2.12 3.15 3.77
N ILE A 145 -1.81 2.94 2.49
CA ILE A 145 -1.12 1.73 2.00
C ILE A 145 0.28 1.62 2.62
N LEU A 146 1.04 2.72 2.63
CA LEU A 146 2.37 2.75 3.25
C LEU A 146 2.33 2.42 4.75
N ARG A 147 1.36 2.98 5.50
CA ARG A 147 1.15 2.65 6.92
C ARG A 147 0.83 1.17 7.14
N ALA A 148 -0.05 0.60 6.31
CA ALA A 148 -0.41 -0.81 6.41
C ALA A 148 0.82 -1.71 6.20
N ASP A 149 1.66 -1.41 5.21
CA ASP A 149 2.90 -2.16 4.96
C ASP A 149 3.91 -2.02 6.12
N LEU A 150 4.07 -0.82 6.69
CA LEU A 150 4.93 -0.60 7.87
C LEU A 150 4.47 -1.44 9.07
N ARG A 151 3.16 -1.53 9.32
CA ARG A 151 2.59 -2.36 10.40
C ARG A 151 2.86 -3.85 10.19
N LEU A 152 2.65 -4.34 8.96
CA LEU A 152 2.88 -5.74 8.62
C LEU A 152 4.35 -6.12 8.76
N ARG A 153 5.27 -5.26 8.31
CA ARG A 153 6.73 -5.48 8.47
C ARG A 153 7.15 -5.54 9.93
N LYS A 154 6.52 -4.75 10.80
CA LYS A 154 6.76 -4.81 12.25
C LYS A 154 6.27 -6.13 12.84
N GLY A 155 5.08 -6.59 12.47
CA GLY A 155 4.51 -7.86 12.91
C GLY A 155 5.36 -9.07 12.51
N ALA A 156 5.83 -9.11 11.26
CA ALA A 156 6.72 -10.17 10.77
C ALA A 156 8.02 -10.26 11.57
N ARG A 157 8.65 -9.11 11.90
CA ARG A 157 9.86 -9.07 12.73
C ARG A 157 9.67 -9.58 14.16
N ALA A 158 8.45 -9.48 14.70
CA ALA A 158 8.14 -10.04 16.01
C ALA A 158 7.96 -11.57 15.93
N LYS A 159 7.39 -12.07 14.83
CA LYS A 159 7.16 -13.50 14.58
C LYS A 159 8.44 -14.27 14.21
N ASP A 160 9.34 -13.67 13.43
CA ASP A 160 10.67 -14.23 13.10
C ASP A 160 11.59 -14.47 14.32
N ARG A 161 11.22 -13.95 15.49
CA ARG A 161 11.92 -14.19 16.76
C ARG A 161 11.32 -15.35 17.56
N ALA A 162 10.16 -15.87 17.15
CA ALA A 162 9.35 -16.82 17.91
C ALA A 162 9.21 -18.19 17.21
N ASP A 163 9.36 -18.28 15.89
CA ASP A 163 9.35 -19.56 15.15
C ASP A 163 10.79 -20.03 14.86
N ASP A 164 11.26 -21.06 15.58
CA ASP A 164 12.53 -21.78 15.33
C ASP A 164 12.29 -23.24 14.89
N ASP A 165 11.04 -23.63 14.63
CA ASP A 165 10.66 -25.00 14.20
C ASP A 165 10.35 -25.05 12.70
N ALA A 166 11.36 -25.30 11.87
CA ALA A 166 11.20 -25.60 10.45
C ALA A 166 11.98 -26.87 10.07
N ASP A 167 11.34 -27.77 9.32
CA ASP A 167 11.84 -29.11 8.97
C ASP A 167 13.05 -29.12 8.02
N ASP A 168 13.43 -27.98 7.42
CA ASP A 168 14.65 -27.82 6.62
C ASP A 168 15.46 -26.58 7.07
N PRO A 169 16.60 -26.79 7.77
CA PRO A 169 17.41 -25.70 8.31
C PRO A 169 18.07 -24.83 7.22
N ALA A 170 18.31 -25.37 6.01
CA ALA A 170 18.97 -24.64 4.93
C ALA A 170 18.00 -23.66 4.23
N ALA A 171 16.78 -24.11 3.95
CA ALA A 171 15.72 -23.27 3.39
C ALA A 171 15.32 -22.14 4.36
N ALA A 172 15.16 -22.48 5.65
CA ALA A 172 14.85 -21.50 6.69
C ALA A 172 15.96 -20.44 6.86
N ALA A 173 17.23 -20.84 6.79
CA ALA A 173 18.36 -19.90 6.87
C ALA A 173 18.40 -18.92 5.69
N LEU A 174 18.11 -19.40 4.47
CA LEU A 174 18.04 -18.59 3.25
C LEU A 174 16.90 -17.56 3.32
N ASP A 175 15.71 -17.97 3.76
CA ASP A 175 14.56 -17.07 3.88
C ASP A 175 14.76 -16.03 5.00
N LYS A 176 15.36 -16.43 6.14
CA LYS A 176 15.76 -15.51 7.21
C LYS A 176 16.79 -14.48 6.73
N ALA A 177 17.77 -14.90 5.91
CA ALA A 177 18.75 -14.00 5.31
C ALA A 177 18.10 -13.02 4.30
N ARG A 178 17.20 -13.52 3.43
CA ARG A 178 16.43 -12.71 2.49
C ARG A 178 15.56 -11.68 3.21
N GLY A 179 14.83 -12.07 4.26
CA GLY A 179 14.01 -11.18 5.07
C GLY A 179 14.82 -10.08 5.76
N ARG A 180 16.01 -10.41 6.29
CA ARG A 180 16.93 -9.42 6.88
C ARG A 180 17.44 -8.40 5.86
N LEU A 181 17.83 -8.85 4.67
CA LEU A 181 18.28 -7.98 3.58
C LEU A 181 17.15 -7.06 3.11
N LEU A 182 15.96 -7.60 2.90
CA LEU A 182 14.77 -6.83 2.54
C LEU A 182 14.45 -5.79 3.63
N GLY A 183 14.57 -6.16 4.90
CA GLY A 183 14.41 -5.26 6.03
C GLY A 183 15.42 -4.11 6.06
N ARG A 184 16.67 -4.34 5.65
CA ARG A 184 17.71 -3.30 5.54
C ARG A 184 17.45 -2.36 4.35
N ALA A 185 17.17 -2.92 3.17
CA ALA A 185 16.87 -2.13 1.97
C ALA A 185 15.60 -1.28 2.16
N SER A 186 14.55 -1.85 2.74
CA SER A 186 13.31 -1.15 3.09
C SER A 186 13.55 -0.05 4.12
N LYS A 187 14.36 -0.32 5.16
CA LYS A 187 14.74 0.71 6.15
C LYS A 187 15.51 1.86 5.48
N LYS A 188 16.50 1.54 4.62
CA LYS A 188 17.26 2.56 3.88
C LYS A 188 16.36 3.42 3.01
N HIS A 189 15.49 2.80 2.21
CA HIS A 189 14.52 3.50 1.38
C HIS A 189 13.58 4.40 2.21
N LEU A 190 13.06 3.89 3.34
CA LEU A 190 12.22 4.66 4.25
C LEU A 190 12.95 5.92 4.75
N LEU A 191 14.18 5.77 5.22
CA LEU A 191 14.93 6.87 5.84
C LEU A 191 15.42 7.91 4.82
N GLU A 192 15.92 7.45 3.67
CA GLU A 192 16.58 8.32 2.69
C GLU A 192 15.63 8.91 1.65
N GLN A 193 14.47 8.30 1.40
CA GLN A 193 13.55 8.73 0.33
C GLN A 193 12.17 9.10 0.87
N VAL A 194 11.58 8.20 1.66
CA VAL A 194 10.19 8.37 2.11
C VAL A 194 10.07 9.46 3.18
N LEU A 195 10.90 9.42 4.22
CA LEU A 195 10.83 10.40 5.32
C LEU A 195 11.05 11.85 4.87
N PRO A 196 12.07 12.19 4.06
CA PRO A 196 12.23 13.56 3.56
C PRO A 196 11.00 14.03 2.77
N THR A 197 10.44 13.16 1.93
CA THR A 197 9.22 13.44 1.15
C THR A 197 8.01 13.69 2.07
N LEU A 198 7.83 12.89 3.12
CA LEU A 198 6.76 13.08 4.10
C LEU A 198 6.90 14.40 4.87
N LEU A 199 8.12 14.80 5.24
CA LEU A 199 8.36 16.06 5.93
C LEU A 199 8.05 17.26 5.02
N ALA A 200 8.53 17.24 3.77
CA ALA A 200 8.22 18.26 2.78
C ALA A 200 6.70 18.41 2.57
N LEU A 201 6.00 17.28 2.37
CA LEU A 201 4.54 17.27 2.23
C LEU A 201 3.85 17.81 3.48
N ARG A 202 4.25 17.41 4.68
CA ARG A 202 3.64 17.90 5.93
C ARG A 202 3.61 19.42 5.98
N HIS A 203 4.75 20.07 5.75
CA HIS A 203 4.84 21.53 5.83
C HIS A 203 3.89 22.21 4.84
N ARG A 204 3.86 21.72 3.60
CA ARG A 204 2.98 22.26 2.55
C ARG A 204 1.50 22.03 2.84
N LEU A 205 1.12 20.80 3.20
CA LEU A 205 -0.27 20.44 3.48
C LEU A 205 -0.81 21.17 4.72
N ARG A 206 0.01 21.38 5.77
CA ARG A 206 -0.38 22.20 6.94
C ARG A 206 -0.55 23.68 6.56
N ALA A 207 0.36 24.24 5.76
CA ALA A 207 0.26 25.64 5.31
C ALA A 207 -1.03 25.87 4.50
N LEU A 208 -1.40 24.90 3.66
CA LEU A 208 -2.63 24.93 2.86
C LEU A 208 -3.88 24.43 3.61
N ARG A 209 -3.74 23.98 4.86
CA ARG A 209 -4.82 23.43 5.70
C ARG A 209 -5.58 22.27 5.04
N LEU A 210 -4.87 21.41 4.30
CA LEU A 210 -5.44 20.25 3.64
C LEU A 210 -5.58 19.08 4.63
N GLY A 211 -6.70 18.34 4.54
CA GLY A 211 -7.04 17.26 5.46
C GLY A 211 -6.00 16.13 5.51
N VAL A 212 -5.39 15.81 4.36
CA VAL A 212 -4.33 14.78 4.25
C VAL A 212 -3.05 15.10 5.04
N ALA A 213 -2.90 16.30 5.62
CA ALA A 213 -1.83 16.57 6.58
C ALA A 213 -1.87 15.61 7.78
N ALA A 214 -3.06 15.29 8.28
CA ALA A 214 -3.24 14.33 9.37
C ALA A 214 -2.80 12.91 8.98
N ASP A 215 -3.00 12.52 7.73
CA ASP A 215 -2.52 11.24 7.21
C ASP A 215 -1.00 11.17 7.13
N VAL A 216 -0.32 12.28 6.80
CA VAL A 216 1.15 12.35 6.80
C VAL A 216 1.68 12.18 8.23
N GLU A 217 1.09 12.87 9.19
CA GLU A 217 1.47 12.77 10.60
C GLU A 217 1.25 11.37 11.17
N ALA A 218 0.11 10.75 10.86
CA ALA A 218 -0.15 9.36 11.22
C ALA A 218 0.89 8.40 10.61
N THR A 219 1.38 8.70 9.40
CA THR A 219 2.42 7.91 8.73
C THR A 219 3.78 8.09 9.37
N LEU A 220 4.15 9.33 9.73
CA LEU A 220 5.37 9.63 10.47
C LEU A 220 5.36 8.97 11.86
N ALA A 221 4.24 9.01 12.57
CA ALA A 221 4.07 8.33 13.85
C ALA A 221 4.25 6.80 13.73
N GLU A 222 3.71 6.19 12.67
CA GLU A 222 3.91 4.76 12.41
C GLU A 222 5.37 4.43 12.08
N ALA A 223 6.03 5.26 11.27
CA ALA A 223 7.46 5.11 10.98
C ALA A 223 8.31 5.23 12.25
N LEU A 224 8.02 6.22 13.11
CA LEU A 224 8.68 6.40 14.41
C LEU A 224 8.43 5.19 15.33
N ARG A 225 7.21 4.64 15.35
CA ARG A 225 6.89 3.43 16.10
C ARG A 225 7.65 2.20 15.57
N ALA A 226 7.92 2.11 14.27
CA ALA A 226 8.60 0.98 13.65
C ALA A 226 10.14 1.07 13.73
N HIS A 227 10.70 2.28 13.69
CA HIS A 227 12.14 2.50 13.50
C HIS A 227 12.80 3.51 14.45
N GLY A 228 12.07 4.06 15.44
CA GLY A 228 12.55 4.78 16.63
C GLY A 228 13.81 5.62 16.39
N ALA A 229 14.94 5.14 16.92
CA ALA A 229 16.24 5.81 16.87
C ALA A 229 16.68 6.24 15.45
N ALA A 230 16.34 5.48 14.41
CA ALA A 230 16.72 5.83 13.05
C ALA A 230 15.86 6.97 12.48
N VAL A 231 14.59 7.02 12.86
CA VAL A 231 13.69 8.12 12.48
C VAL A 231 14.02 9.37 13.28
N ASP A 232 14.39 9.22 14.55
CA ASP A 232 14.83 10.31 15.42
C ASP A 232 16.03 11.07 14.85
N ALA A 233 16.98 10.37 14.24
CA ALA A 233 18.12 10.99 13.56
C ALA A 233 17.67 11.90 12.39
N VAL A 234 16.64 11.50 11.64
CA VAL A 234 16.09 12.30 10.53
C VAL A 234 15.26 13.48 11.07
N LEU A 235 14.51 13.25 12.16
CA LEU A 235 13.70 14.28 12.83
C LEU A 235 14.52 15.25 13.68
N ALA A 236 15.84 15.08 13.81
CA ALA A 236 16.70 16.01 14.53
C ALA A 236 16.61 17.45 13.99
N ASN A 237 16.26 17.60 12.72
CA ASN A 237 16.04 18.89 12.05
C ASN A 237 14.65 19.52 12.34
N ASP A 238 13.71 18.79 12.96
CA ASP A 238 12.40 19.29 13.41
C ASP A 238 12.08 18.75 14.82
N PRO A 239 12.74 19.29 15.88
CA PRO A 239 12.59 18.78 17.25
C PRO A 239 11.20 18.99 17.83
N MET A 240 10.44 19.97 17.32
CA MET A 240 9.06 20.22 17.73
C MET A 240 8.15 19.11 17.23
N LEU A 241 8.22 18.76 15.95
CA LEU A 241 7.51 17.60 15.38
C LEU A 241 7.86 16.31 16.09
N ALA A 242 9.15 16.10 16.40
CA ALA A 242 9.58 14.91 17.13
C ALA A 242 8.95 14.82 18.54
N ARG A 243 8.64 15.95 19.18
CA ARG A 243 7.93 15.99 20.47
C ARG A 243 6.44 15.75 20.30
N GLU A 244 5.80 16.40 19.31
CA GLU A 244 4.38 16.21 18.95
C GLU A 244 4.07 14.72 18.71
N LEU A 245 4.82 14.06 17.81
CA LEU A 245 4.59 12.66 17.47
C LEU A 245 4.76 11.72 18.66
N ARG A 246 5.74 11.98 19.54
CA ARG A 246 5.95 11.15 20.73
C ARG A 246 4.82 11.33 21.75
N TYR A 247 4.34 12.55 21.92
CA TYR A 247 3.20 12.83 22.78
C TYR A 247 1.94 12.10 22.26
N ASP A 248 1.66 12.20 20.96
CA ASP A 248 0.52 11.51 20.34
C ASP A 248 0.65 9.98 20.42
N LEU A 249 1.86 9.44 20.22
CA LEU A 249 2.11 8.01 20.41
C LEU A 249 1.87 7.55 21.85
N LYS A 250 2.26 8.35 22.85
CA LYS A 250 2.02 8.05 24.27
C LYS A 250 0.52 8.11 24.60
N ARG A 251 -0.20 9.11 24.07
CA ARG A 251 -1.65 9.24 24.22
C ARG A 251 -2.40 8.08 23.56
N ALA A 252 -2.00 7.66 22.37
CA ALA A 252 -2.62 6.53 21.67
C ALA A 252 -2.41 5.20 22.41
N ARG A 253 -1.25 4.97 23.03
CA ARG A 253 -0.99 3.76 23.84
C ARG A 253 -1.83 3.70 25.11
N THR A 254 -2.00 4.84 25.77
CA THR A 254 -2.80 4.93 27.00
C THR A 254 -4.30 4.76 26.70
N ALA A 255 -4.78 5.31 25.59
CA ALA A 255 -6.15 5.09 25.12
C ALA A 255 -6.45 3.64 24.66
N GLN A 256 -5.44 2.85 24.30
CA GLN A 256 -5.60 1.43 23.94
C GLN A 256 -5.53 0.47 25.13
N ALA A 257 -5.17 0.97 26.32
CA ALA A 257 -5.04 0.18 27.55
C ALA A 257 -6.25 0.30 28.49
N CYS A 258 -7.24 1.11 28.11
CA CYS A 258 -8.54 1.25 28.75
C CYS A 258 -9.60 0.58 27.86
#